data_AF-A0A661ADU6-F1
#
_entry.id   AF-A0A661ADU6-F1
#
_cell.length_a   1.000
_cell.length_b   1.000
_cell.length_c   1.000
_cell.angle_alpha   90.00
_cell.angle_beta   90.00
_cell.angle_gamma   90.00
#
_symmetry.space_group_name_H-M   'P 1'
#
loop_
_entity.id
_entity.type
_entity.pdbx_description
1 polymer ?
#
loop_
_entity_poly.entity_id
_entity_poly.type
_entity_poly.pdbx_seq_one_letter_code
_entity_poly.pdbx_strand_id
1 'polypeptide(L)'
;MKLRKFVEVWKKLRETTSKKEKIQILKETLRKASLPEKIALVKILGERVAPSITHLPPPVPVFFKEELTLEELVTTLEGMKKTAKRTEREKIVGELLYRMNREEREFFLHLLSGEPECGVREGMLLEALGEVYGKKKEEMEEVFLREGTLERVILHLEGKGGEVLFSPLKPMLASSLHSFEEIPFLEFYVEYKIDGIR
;
A
#
# COMPACT_ATOMS: atom_id res chain seq x y z
N MET A 1 7.53 0.50 13.47
CA MET A 1 6.92 -0.55 14.32
C MET A 1 7.65 -1.86 14.12
N LYS A 2 7.71 -2.74 15.13
CA LYS A 2 8.32 -4.07 14.99
C LYS A 2 7.56 -4.92 13.98
N LEU A 3 8.29 -5.66 13.12
CA LEU A 3 7.68 -6.51 12.09
C LEU A 3 6.76 -7.56 12.70
N ARG A 4 7.19 -8.22 13.78
CA ARG A 4 6.37 -9.18 14.55
C ARG A 4 4.97 -8.66 14.88
N LYS A 5 4.87 -7.43 15.40
CA LYS A 5 3.59 -6.81 15.75
C LYS A 5 2.72 -6.58 14.50
N PHE A 6 3.33 -6.22 13.38
CA PHE A 6 2.61 -6.10 12.10
C PHE A 6 2.13 -7.46 11.58
N VAL A 7 2.93 -8.51 11.70
CA VAL A 7 2.56 -9.87 11.27
C VAL A 7 1.34 -10.38 12.04
N GLU A 8 1.21 -10.05 13.32
CA GLU A 8 -0.01 -10.34 14.10
C GLU A 8 -1.25 -9.62 13.53
N VAL A 9 -1.10 -8.36 13.11
CA VAL A 9 -2.18 -7.60 12.44
C VAL A 9 -2.52 -8.22 11.09
N TRP A 10 -1.51 -8.59 10.30
CA TRP A 10 -1.67 -9.26 9.02
C TRP A 10 -2.44 -10.57 9.13
N LYS A 11 -2.10 -11.43 10.11
CA LYS A 11 -2.84 -12.68 10.39
C LYS A 11 -4.31 -12.41 10.68
N LYS A 12 -4.61 -11.45 11.56
CA LYS A 12 -5.99 -11.05 11.86
C LYS A 12 -6.75 -10.57 10.62
N LEU A 13 -6.10 -9.76 9.77
CA LEU A 13 -6.69 -9.28 8.52
C LEU A 13 -6.97 -10.42 7.54
N ARG A 14 -6.13 -11.45 7.51
CA ARG A 14 -6.28 -12.65 6.67
C ARG A 14 -7.42 -13.55 7.13
N GLU A 15 -7.54 -13.76 8.44
CA GLU A 15 -8.61 -14.57 9.06
C GLU A 15 -9.98 -13.90 8.96
N THR A 16 -10.01 -12.56 8.96
CA THR A 16 -11.25 -11.79 8.86
C THR A 16 -11.79 -11.81 7.43
N THR A 17 -13.09 -12.03 7.26
CA THR A 17 -13.78 -11.95 5.95
C THR A 17 -14.55 -10.65 5.77
N SER A 18 -15.05 -10.06 6.86
CA SER A 18 -15.86 -8.84 6.85
C SER A 18 -15.04 -7.59 6.49
N LYS A 19 -15.44 -6.86 5.44
CA LYS A 19 -14.83 -5.57 5.05
C LYS A 19 -14.82 -4.59 6.23
N LYS A 20 -15.92 -4.50 6.98
CA LYS A 20 -16.09 -3.54 8.09
C LYS A 20 -15.09 -3.82 9.22
N GLU A 21 -14.91 -5.09 9.56
CA GLU A 21 -13.96 -5.50 10.61
C GLU A 21 -12.51 -5.23 10.20
N LYS A 22 -12.15 -5.50 8.93
CA LYS A 22 -10.82 -5.15 8.41
C LYS A 22 -10.54 -3.66 8.54
N ILE A 23 -11.50 -2.81 8.19
CA ILE A 23 -11.35 -1.35 8.31
C ILE A 23 -11.14 -0.95 9.77
N GLN A 24 -11.86 -1.56 10.72
CA GLN A 24 -11.65 -1.27 12.15
C GLN A 24 -10.24 -1.70 12.62
N ILE A 25 -9.76 -2.88 12.22
CA ILE A 25 -8.39 -3.34 12.52
C ILE A 25 -7.35 -2.36 11.94
N LEU A 26 -7.52 -1.94 10.69
CA LEU A 26 -6.62 -0.99 10.02
C LEU A 26 -6.61 0.35 10.74
N LYS A 27 -7.78 0.91 11.07
CA LYS A 27 -7.93 2.15 11.83
C LYS A 27 -7.24 2.08 13.19
N GLU A 28 -7.48 1.03 13.97
CA GLU A 28 -6.87 0.87 15.28
C GLU A 28 -5.34 0.81 15.20
N THR A 29 -4.84 0.16 14.15
CA THR A 29 -3.40 0.05 13.89
C THR A 29 -2.82 1.40 13.47
N LEU A 30 -3.47 2.09 12.52
CA LEU A 30 -3.05 3.40 12.00
C LEU A 30 -3.10 4.51 13.07
N ARG A 31 -4.08 4.48 13.99
CA ARG A 31 -4.15 5.46 15.11
C ARG A 31 -2.97 5.37 16.06
N LYS A 32 -2.44 4.17 16.28
CA LYS A 32 -1.31 3.91 17.18
C LYS A 32 0.05 4.05 16.47
N ALA A 33 0.04 4.20 15.15
CA ALA A 33 1.24 4.23 14.33
C ALA A 33 1.82 5.65 14.22
N SER A 34 3.15 5.77 14.25
CA SER A 34 3.86 6.99 13.90
C SER A 34 3.74 7.30 12.40
N LEU A 35 4.12 8.50 11.96
CA LEU A 35 4.04 8.87 10.53
C LEU A 35 4.84 7.91 9.61
N PRO A 36 6.13 7.60 9.89
CA PRO A 36 6.86 6.58 9.12
C PRO A 36 6.17 5.21 9.11
N GLU A 37 5.59 4.81 10.24
CA GLU A 37 4.87 3.54 10.38
C GLU A 37 3.60 3.49 9.53
N LYS A 38 2.82 4.58 9.51
CA LYS A 38 1.61 4.69 8.67
C LYS A 38 1.99 4.53 7.19
N ILE A 39 3.05 5.22 6.75
CA ILE A 39 3.56 5.14 5.36
C ILE A 39 3.99 3.71 5.02
N ALA A 40 4.79 3.07 5.88
CA ALA A 40 5.24 1.70 5.66
C ALA A 40 4.06 0.71 5.60
N LEU A 41 3.04 0.90 6.45
CA LEU A 41 1.84 0.07 6.49
C LEU A 41 1.00 0.19 5.21
N VAL A 42 0.73 1.41 4.73
CA VAL A 42 -0.06 1.57 3.51
C VAL A 42 0.69 1.09 2.27
N LYS A 43 2.01 1.25 2.23
CA LYS A 43 2.84 0.73 1.14
C LYS A 43 2.78 -0.79 1.09
N ILE A 44 3.04 -1.46 2.21
CA ILE A 44 3.13 -2.92 2.23
C ILE A 44 1.78 -3.61 1.97
N LEU A 45 0.67 -2.95 2.32
CA LEU A 45 -0.68 -3.49 2.15
C LEU A 45 -1.36 -3.05 0.84
N GLY A 46 -1.05 -1.85 0.34
CA GLY A 46 -1.73 -1.23 -0.80
C GLY A 46 -0.93 -1.26 -2.09
N GLU A 47 0.39 -1.48 -2.03
CA GLU A 47 1.27 -1.40 -3.18
C GLU A 47 2.14 -2.65 -3.33
N ARG A 48 2.61 -2.89 -4.56
CA ARG A 48 3.59 -3.96 -4.83
C ARG A 48 4.99 -3.49 -4.46
N VAL A 49 5.38 -3.76 -3.21
CA VAL A 49 6.69 -3.34 -2.67
C VAL A 49 7.79 -4.35 -3.00
N ALA A 50 7.48 -5.66 -3.01
CA ALA A 50 8.47 -6.70 -3.30
C ALA A 50 8.71 -6.91 -4.80
N PRO A 51 9.97 -7.09 -5.24
CA PRO A 51 10.26 -7.53 -6.60
C PRO A 51 9.92 -9.01 -6.79
N SER A 52 9.68 -9.42 -8.04
CA SER A 52 9.55 -10.83 -8.39
C SER A 52 10.88 -11.55 -8.16
N ILE A 53 10.89 -12.56 -7.30
CA ILE A 53 12.05 -13.40 -7.03
C ILE A 53 11.70 -14.84 -7.42
N THR A 54 12.53 -15.46 -8.24
CA THR A 54 12.31 -16.81 -8.77
C THR A 54 12.99 -17.91 -7.94
N HIS A 55 14.02 -17.58 -7.16
CA HIS A 55 14.67 -18.51 -6.24
C HIS A 55 14.75 -17.90 -4.85
N LEU A 56 14.13 -18.60 -3.90
CA LEU A 56 14.33 -18.31 -2.49
C LEU A 56 15.59 -19.01 -2.00
N PRO A 57 16.44 -18.32 -1.22
CA PRO A 57 17.55 -18.99 -0.57
C PRO A 57 17.03 -20.07 0.38
N PRO A 58 17.79 -21.16 0.60
CA PRO A 58 17.37 -22.24 1.47
C PRO A 58 17.14 -21.73 2.91
N PRO A 59 16.19 -22.33 3.65
CA PRO A 59 15.91 -21.92 5.03
C PRO A 59 17.15 -22.13 5.90
N VAL A 60 17.77 -21.03 6.34
CA VAL A 60 18.89 -21.05 7.27
C VAL A 60 18.41 -20.92 8.72
N PRO A 61 19.08 -21.57 9.69
CA PRO A 61 18.78 -21.43 11.11
C PRO A 61 18.93 -19.97 11.55
N VAL A 62 17.95 -19.50 12.32
CA VAL A 62 17.86 -18.10 12.75
C VAL A 62 18.83 -17.87 13.91
N PHE A 63 19.77 -16.93 13.77
CA PHE A 63 20.46 -16.34 14.92
C PHE A 63 19.85 -14.97 15.17
N PHE A 64 19.01 -14.88 16.19
CA PHE A 64 18.40 -13.62 16.61
C PHE A 64 19.50 -12.67 17.10
N LYS A 65 19.68 -11.55 16.39
CA LYS A 65 20.55 -10.46 16.84
C LYS A 65 19.82 -9.12 16.94
N GLU A 66 18.87 -8.86 16.05
CA GLU A 66 18.08 -7.61 16.06
C GLU A 66 16.72 -7.80 15.38
N GLU A 67 15.65 -7.41 16.07
CA GLU A 67 14.28 -7.45 15.54
C GLU A 67 14.09 -6.41 14.42
N LEU A 68 13.74 -6.90 13.24
CA LEU A 68 13.44 -6.11 12.04
C LEU A 68 12.21 -5.22 12.25
N THR A 69 12.26 -3.98 11.75
CA THR A 69 11.10 -3.08 11.74
C THR A 69 10.40 -3.10 10.39
N LEU A 70 9.11 -2.74 10.38
CA LEU A 70 8.32 -2.65 9.15
C LEU A 70 8.88 -1.60 8.18
N GLU A 71 9.32 -0.45 8.71
CA GLU A 71 9.92 0.63 7.93
C GLU A 71 11.23 0.20 7.28
N GLU A 72 12.08 -0.49 8.03
CA GLU A 72 13.34 -1.03 7.53
C GLU A 72 13.11 -2.06 6.43
N LEU A 73 12.12 -2.93 6.59
CA LEU A 73 11.71 -3.88 5.56
C LEU A 73 11.29 -3.17 4.27
N VAL A 74 10.35 -2.22 4.36
CA VAL A 74 9.87 -1.45 3.20
C VAL A 74 11.01 -0.71 2.52
N THR A 75 11.85 -0.01 3.30
CA THR A 75 12.99 0.75 2.77
C THR A 75 14.00 -0.15 2.05
N THR A 76 14.27 -1.33 2.61
CA THR A 76 15.19 -2.31 2.01
C THR A 76 14.63 -2.88 0.71
N LEU A 77 13.34 -3.21 0.68
CA LEU A 77 12.67 -3.69 -0.54
C LEU A 77 12.63 -2.62 -1.64
N GLU A 78 12.33 -1.36 -1.30
CA GLU A 78 12.37 -0.24 -2.25
C GLU A 78 13.78 0.02 -2.78
N GLY A 79 14.80 -0.02 -1.90
CA GLY A 79 16.20 0.08 -2.30
C GLY A 79 16.61 -1.03 -3.26
N MET A 80 16.17 -2.26 -3.00
CA MET A 80 16.43 -3.42 -3.85
C MET A 80 15.86 -3.28 -5.27
N LYS A 81 14.78 -2.51 -5.48
CA LYS A 81 14.25 -2.25 -6.84
C LYS A 81 15.30 -1.60 -7.76
N LYS A 82 16.24 -0.83 -7.20
CA LYS A 82 17.33 -0.16 -7.94
C LYS A 82 18.50 -1.10 -8.26
N THR A 83 18.60 -2.25 -7.59
CA THR A 83 19.68 -3.22 -7.79
C THR A 83 19.45 -4.00 -9.07
N ALA A 84 20.36 -3.97 -10.04
CA ALA A 84 20.20 -4.68 -11.31
C ALA A 84 20.56 -6.18 -11.21
N LYS A 85 21.58 -6.53 -10.43
CA LYS A 85 22.09 -7.90 -10.37
C LYS A 85 21.20 -8.79 -9.52
N ARG A 86 20.79 -9.92 -10.10
CA ARG A 86 19.99 -10.94 -9.42
C ARG A 86 20.64 -11.45 -8.12
N THR A 87 21.93 -11.77 -8.16
CA THR A 87 22.66 -12.30 -6.99
C THR A 87 22.70 -11.33 -5.82
N GLU A 88 22.77 -10.02 -6.08
CA GLU A 88 22.72 -8.99 -5.05
C GLU A 88 21.31 -8.91 -4.41
N ARG A 89 20.25 -9.04 -5.22
CA ARG A 89 18.86 -9.14 -4.70
C ARG A 89 18.65 -10.39 -3.84
N GLU A 90 19.17 -11.53 -4.27
CA GLU A 90 19.11 -12.80 -3.52
C GLU A 90 19.86 -12.68 -2.19
N LYS A 91 21.00 -11.99 -2.16
CA LYS A 91 21.74 -11.70 -0.93
C LYS A 91 20.93 -10.84 0.05
N ILE A 92 20.34 -9.74 -0.41
CA ILE A 92 19.48 -8.86 0.39
C ILE A 92 18.31 -9.66 1.01
N VAL A 93 17.66 -10.50 0.21
CA VAL A 93 16.58 -11.37 0.69
C VAL A 93 17.07 -12.40 1.70
N GLY A 94 18.24 -13.00 1.48
CA GLY A 94 18.88 -13.89 2.46
C GLY A 94 19.14 -13.19 3.80
N GLU A 95 19.64 -11.95 3.77
CA GLU A 95 19.90 -11.14 4.97
C GLU A 95 18.61 -10.80 5.74
N LEU A 96 17.53 -10.45 5.03
CA LEU A 96 16.21 -10.23 5.63
C LEU A 96 15.66 -11.52 6.28
N LEU A 97 15.70 -12.64 5.55
CA LEU A 97 15.22 -13.93 6.04
C LEU A 97 16.00 -14.44 7.26
N TYR A 98 17.29 -14.10 7.36
CA TYR A 98 18.12 -14.45 8.52
C TYR A 98 17.66 -13.78 9.82
N ARG A 99 17.03 -12.61 9.71
CA ARG A 99 16.50 -11.83 10.85
C ARG A 99 15.04 -12.15 11.18
N MET A 100 14.34 -12.88 10.31
CA MET A 100 12.93 -13.20 10.45
C MET A 100 12.70 -14.52 11.17
N ASN A 101 11.74 -14.52 12.10
CA ASN A 101 11.18 -15.72 12.69
C ASN A 101 10.24 -16.46 11.71
N ARG A 102 9.71 -17.63 12.10
CA ARG A 102 8.86 -18.47 11.23
C ARG A 102 7.64 -17.73 10.67
N GLU A 103 6.96 -16.96 11.50
CA GLU A 103 5.73 -16.25 11.11
C GLU A 103 6.02 -15.05 10.22
N GLU A 104 7.12 -14.35 10.50
CA GLU A 104 7.61 -13.25 9.67
C GLU A 104 8.05 -13.75 8.30
N ARG A 105 8.70 -14.91 8.22
CA ARG A 105 9.05 -15.56 6.94
C ARG A 105 7.80 -15.94 6.15
N GLU A 106 6.78 -16.50 6.80
CA GLU A 106 5.52 -16.82 6.13
C GLU A 106 4.87 -15.57 5.52
N PHE A 107 4.74 -14.50 6.30
CA PHE A 107 4.27 -13.21 5.80
C PHE A 107 5.13 -12.71 4.62
N PHE A 108 6.45 -12.76 4.76
CA PHE A 108 7.37 -12.28 3.74
C PHE A 108 7.29 -13.08 2.44
N LEU A 109 7.07 -14.39 2.51
CA LEU A 109 6.83 -15.23 1.34
C LEU A 109 5.56 -14.81 0.57
N HIS A 110 4.47 -14.54 1.29
CA HIS A 110 3.27 -13.96 0.68
C HIS A 110 3.58 -12.59 0.07
N LEU A 111 4.30 -11.73 0.77
CA LEU A 111 4.68 -10.43 0.22
C LEU A 111 5.49 -10.56 -1.09
N LEU A 112 6.42 -11.52 -1.17
CA LEU A 112 7.23 -11.77 -2.37
C LEU A 112 6.41 -12.29 -3.57
N SER A 113 5.25 -12.92 -3.35
CA SER A 113 4.37 -13.37 -4.45
C SER A 113 3.71 -12.19 -5.18
N GLY A 114 3.67 -11.01 -4.55
CA GLY A 114 3.25 -9.74 -5.13
C GLY A 114 2.19 -9.03 -4.30
N GLU A 115 1.43 -9.76 -3.49
CA GLU A 115 0.41 -9.21 -2.60
C GLU A 115 0.43 -9.96 -1.26
N PRO A 116 0.19 -9.29 -0.12
CA PRO A 116 0.17 -9.95 1.19
C PRO A 116 -1.04 -10.90 1.41
N GLU A 117 -1.88 -11.17 0.40
CA GLU A 117 -3.00 -12.13 0.47
C GLU A 117 -3.95 -11.94 1.67
N CYS A 118 -4.16 -10.70 2.13
CA CYS A 118 -5.04 -10.39 3.25
C CYS A 118 -6.37 -9.73 2.82
N GLY A 119 -6.61 -9.57 1.51
CA GLY A 119 -7.84 -8.99 0.95
C GLY A 119 -8.06 -7.51 1.29
N VAL A 120 -7.02 -6.82 1.79
CA VAL A 120 -7.03 -5.36 1.96
C VAL A 120 -6.81 -4.71 0.60
N ARG A 121 -7.65 -3.73 0.27
CA ARG A 121 -7.57 -2.96 -0.98
C ARG A 121 -7.30 -1.49 -0.67
N GLU A 122 -6.79 -0.76 -1.66
CA GLU A 122 -6.52 0.68 -1.60
C GLU A 122 -7.71 1.48 -1.02
N GLY A 123 -8.94 1.21 -1.48
CA GLY A 123 -10.14 1.85 -0.96
C GLY A 123 -10.42 1.60 0.53
N MET A 124 -10.05 0.43 1.07
CA MET A 124 -10.19 0.15 2.52
C MET A 124 -9.15 0.93 3.33
N LEU A 125 -7.93 1.10 2.78
CA LEU A 125 -6.88 1.91 3.40
C LEU A 125 -7.28 3.40 3.41
N LEU A 126 -7.84 3.90 2.31
CA LEU A 126 -8.41 5.26 2.25
C LEU A 126 -9.54 5.46 3.25
N GLU A 127 -10.48 4.52 3.35
CA GLU A 127 -11.59 4.58 4.31
C GLU A 127 -11.07 4.57 5.76
N ALA A 128 -10.11 3.71 6.08
CA ALA A 128 -9.47 3.66 7.39
C ALA A 128 -8.70 4.95 7.72
N LEU A 129 -7.95 5.52 6.76
CA LEU A 129 -7.30 6.83 6.91
C LEU A 129 -8.33 7.94 7.14
N GLY A 130 -9.43 7.94 6.39
CA GLY A 130 -10.53 8.89 6.60
C GLY A 130 -11.05 8.87 8.04
N GLU A 131 -11.31 7.70 8.61
CA GLU A 131 -11.73 7.57 10.01
C GLU A 131 -10.64 7.96 11.04
N VAL A 132 -9.35 7.82 10.68
CA VAL A 132 -8.22 8.21 11.54
C VAL A 132 -8.08 9.74 11.57
N TYR A 133 -8.21 10.39 10.42
CA TYR A 133 -8.01 11.83 10.25
C TYR A 133 -9.31 12.65 10.30
N GLY A 134 -10.46 12.01 10.54
CA GLY A 134 -11.76 12.68 10.64
C GLY A 134 -12.26 13.24 9.32
N LYS A 135 -11.93 12.58 8.20
CA LYS A 135 -12.27 12.99 6.84
C LYS A 135 -13.38 12.11 6.27
N LYS A 136 -14.28 12.73 5.51
CA LYS A 136 -15.32 12.01 4.76
C LYS A 136 -14.70 11.24 3.60
N LYS A 137 -15.44 10.25 3.11
CA LYS A 137 -15.00 9.40 2.00
C LYS A 137 -14.70 10.23 0.75
N GLU A 138 -15.58 11.16 0.42
CA GLU A 138 -15.48 12.01 -0.76
C GLU A 138 -14.21 12.89 -0.68
N GLU A 139 -13.94 13.49 0.48
CA GLU A 139 -12.72 14.27 0.71
C GLU A 139 -11.45 13.41 0.55
N MET A 140 -11.48 12.16 1.03
CA MET A 140 -10.35 11.23 0.89
C MET A 140 -10.12 10.82 -0.56
N GLU A 141 -11.18 10.59 -1.33
CA GLU A 141 -11.11 10.26 -2.76
C GLU A 141 -10.55 11.44 -3.56
N GLU A 142 -11.00 12.68 -3.29
CA GLU A 142 -10.45 13.89 -3.92
C GLU A 142 -8.95 14.07 -3.64
N VAL A 143 -8.55 13.92 -2.37
CA VAL A 143 -7.14 14.00 -1.98
C VAL A 143 -6.34 12.89 -2.66
N PHE A 144 -6.87 11.66 -2.72
CA PHE A 144 -6.18 10.56 -3.39
C PHE A 144 -6.04 10.76 -4.90
N LEU A 145 -7.05 11.33 -5.57
CA LEU A 145 -6.97 11.67 -6.99
C LEU A 145 -5.85 12.68 -7.26
N ARG A 146 -5.71 13.69 -6.37
CA ARG A 146 -4.68 14.73 -6.48
C ARG A 146 -3.29 14.21 -6.10
N GLU A 147 -3.17 13.40 -5.06
CA GLU A 147 -1.88 12.95 -4.55
C GLU A 147 -1.34 11.70 -5.27
N GLY A 148 -2.21 10.89 -5.87
CA GLY A 148 -1.85 9.74 -6.70
C GLY A 148 -1.39 8.47 -5.93
N THR A 149 -0.83 8.62 -4.73
CA THR A 149 -0.36 7.50 -3.87
C THR A 149 -0.81 7.65 -2.42
N LEU A 150 -0.98 6.52 -1.72
CA LEU A 150 -1.40 6.52 -0.30
C LEU A 150 -0.37 7.19 0.61
N GLU A 151 0.92 7.04 0.31
CA GLU A 151 2.00 7.76 1.02
C GLU A 151 1.77 9.28 0.96
N ARG A 152 1.51 9.81 -0.24
CA ARG A 152 1.29 11.24 -0.42
C ARG A 152 -0.01 11.73 0.19
N VAL A 153 -1.06 10.91 0.20
CA VAL A 153 -2.29 11.20 0.96
C VAL A 153 -1.96 11.38 2.45
N ILE A 154 -1.18 10.48 3.05
CA ILE A 154 -0.78 10.62 4.45
C ILE A 154 0.02 11.90 4.66
N LEU A 155 1.00 12.19 3.80
CA LEU A 155 1.79 13.42 3.88
C LEU A 155 0.91 14.67 3.77
N HIS A 156 -0.09 14.67 2.89
CA HIS A 156 -1.06 15.74 2.76
C HIS A 156 -1.88 15.95 4.04
N LEU A 157 -2.41 14.87 4.62
CA LEU A 157 -3.20 14.93 5.86
C LEU A 157 -2.38 15.40 7.07
N GLU A 158 -1.06 15.21 7.03
CA GLU A 158 -0.11 15.70 8.03
C GLU A 158 0.38 17.14 7.76
N GLY A 159 -0.21 17.83 6.77
CA GLY A 159 0.16 19.20 6.39
C GLY A 159 1.50 19.32 5.66
N LYS A 160 2.05 18.19 5.19
CA LYS A 160 3.33 18.09 4.46
C LYS A 160 3.14 17.77 2.97
N GLY A 161 1.91 17.88 2.48
CA GLY A 161 1.58 17.64 1.07
C GLY A 161 1.75 18.87 0.21
N GLY A 162 1.64 18.68 -1.10
CA GLY A 162 1.72 19.72 -2.11
C GLY A 162 1.80 19.13 -3.50
N GLU A 163 1.43 19.90 -4.52
CA GLU A 163 1.62 19.48 -5.91
C GLU A 163 3.12 19.30 -6.17
N VAL A 164 3.50 18.11 -6.65
CA VAL A 164 4.89 17.85 -7.06
C VAL A 164 4.86 17.61 -8.55
N LEU A 165 5.57 18.46 -9.27
CA LEU A 165 5.78 18.28 -10.70
C LEU A 165 6.33 16.89 -10.99
N PHE A 166 5.89 16.30 -12.10
CA PHE A 166 6.26 14.93 -12.52
C PHE A 166 5.74 13.80 -11.61
N SER A 167 4.78 14.09 -10.72
CA SER A 167 3.99 13.05 -10.06
C SER A 167 2.68 12.84 -10.83
N PRO A 168 2.36 11.60 -11.25
CA PRO A 168 1.13 11.34 -11.98
C PRO A 168 -0.09 11.60 -11.09
N LEU A 169 -1.07 12.31 -11.64
CA LEU A 169 -2.42 12.39 -11.07
C LEU A 169 -3.21 11.16 -11.51
N LYS A 170 -4.16 10.71 -10.68
CA LYS A 170 -5.10 9.68 -11.14
C LYS A 170 -6.02 10.35 -12.19
N PRO A 171 -6.19 9.75 -13.38
CA PRO A 171 -7.02 10.34 -14.41
C PRO A 171 -8.47 10.41 -13.93
N MET A 172 -9.12 11.55 -14.15
CA MET A 172 -10.57 11.66 -13.97
C MET A 172 -11.27 10.68 -14.91
N LEU A 173 -12.16 9.85 -14.36
CA LEU A 173 -12.97 8.89 -15.12
C LEU A 173 -14.34 9.51 -15.44
N ALA A 174 -14.94 9.07 -16.55
CA ALA A 174 -16.28 9.49 -16.95
C ALA A 174 -17.32 8.45 -16.54
N SER A 175 -18.50 8.92 -16.13
CA SER A 175 -19.68 8.05 -16.00
C SER A 175 -20.30 7.82 -17.38
N SER A 176 -20.91 6.65 -17.58
CA SER A 176 -21.67 6.36 -18.80
C SER A 176 -23.14 6.69 -18.58
N LEU A 177 -23.76 7.30 -19.58
CA LEU A 177 -25.21 7.54 -19.68
C LEU A 177 -25.74 6.76 -20.88
N HIS A 178 -27.04 6.46 -20.88
CA HIS A 178 -27.65 5.71 -21.99
C HIS A 178 -28.06 6.63 -23.14
N SER A 179 -28.34 7.90 -22.88
CA SER A 179 -28.71 8.88 -23.90
C SER A 179 -28.35 10.32 -23.50
N PHE A 180 -28.45 11.25 -24.45
CA PHE A 180 -28.13 12.67 -24.22
C PHE A 180 -29.17 13.37 -23.33
N GLU A 181 -30.42 12.89 -23.31
CA GLU A 181 -31.51 13.44 -22.49
C GLU A 181 -31.27 13.24 -20.98
N GLU A 182 -30.39 12.31 -20.60
CA GLU A 182 -30.02 12.06 -19.21
C GLU A 182 -28.97 13.05 -18.67
N ILE A 183 -28.40 13.91 -19.52
CA ILE A 183 -27.40 14.89 -19.10
C ILE A 183 -28.08 15.93 -18.19
N PRO A 184 -27.69 16.02 -16.91
CA PRO A 184 -28.38 16.87 -15.94
C PRO A 184 -27.98 18.35 -16.04
N PHE A 185 -27.17 18.72 -17.04
CA PHE A 185 -26.55 20.03 -17.18
C PHE A 185 -27.07 20.73 -18.43
N LEU A 186 -27.37 22.03 -18.30
CA LEU A 186 -27.82 22.87 -19.41
C LEU A 186 -26.68 23.25 -20.36
N GLU A 187 -25.45 23.29 -19.87
CA GLU A 187 -24.25 23.63 -20.64
C GLU A 187 -23.19 22.55 -20.43
N PHE A 188 -22.61 22.06 -21.52
CA PHE A 188 -21.57 21.03 -21.49
C PHE A 188 -20.66 21.14 -22.72
N TYR A 189 -19.42 20.67 -22.57
CA TYR A 189 -18.46 20.54 -23.65
C TYR A 189 -18.45 19.11 -24.19
N VAL A 190 -18.31 18.96 -25.51
CA VAL A 190 -18.26 17.66 -26.17
C VAL A 190 -16.94 17.52 -26.89
N GLU A 191 -16.26 16.40 -26.64
CA GLU A 191 -15.02 16.02 -27.31
C GLU A 191 -15.20 14.65 -27.97
N TYR A 192 -14.40 14.37 -29.01
CA TYR A 192 -14.38 13.03 -29.60
C TYR A 192 -13.77 12.03 -28.62
N LYS A 193 -14.50 10.95 -28.32
CA LYS A 193 -13.94 9.82 -27.57
C LYS A 193 -12.97 9.06 -28.47
N ILE A 194 -11.68 9.32 -28.30
CA ILE A 194 -10.61 8.64 -29.03
C ILE A 194 -10.54 7.18 -28.55
N ASP A 195 -10.53 6.24 -29.49
CA ASP A 195 -10.26 4.82 -29.22
C ASP A 195 -8.75 4.59 -29.22
N GLY A 196 -8.14 4.64 -28.04
CA GLY A 196 -6.70 4.59 -27.88
C GLY A 196 -6.28 4.46 -26.42
N ILE A 197 -5.00 4.73 -26.17
CA ILE A 197 -4.42 4.70 -24.82
C ILE A 197 -4.41 6.14 -24.29
N ARG A 198 -4.99 6.33 -23.10
CA ARG A 198 -4.90 7.58 -22.34
C ARG A 198 -3.68 7.57 -21.44
#